data_AF-A0AAF6YUM4-F1
#
_entry.id   AF-A0AAF6YUM4-F1
#
_cell.length_a   1.000
_cell.length_b   1.000
_cell.length_c   1.000
_cell.angle_alpha   90.00
_cell.angle_beta   90.00
_cell.angle_gamma   90.00
#
_symmetry.space_group_name_H-M   'P 1'
#
loop_
_entity.id
_entity.type
_entity.pdbx_description
1 polymer ?
#
loop_
_entity_poly.entity_id
_entity_poly.type
_entity_poly.pdbx_seq_one_letter_code
_entity_poly.pdbx_strand_id
1 'polypeptide(L)'
;QLSSFPAPPSRNLPPASRASARDLALSAARAPPTLPQAPSPGGTTDSLVLLPVRPANQRCVWCAGSSSEASRRGRSGPYASGPYPGPSWKGTPRSPQPPTTSRPAPRGTPVSTTAATENIWKLCEYIKNHDQYPLEECYAVFISNERKMIPIWKQQARPGDGPVIWDYHVVLLHVSSGGQSFIYDLDTVLPFPCPFDTYVEDAFKSDEDIHPQFRRKFRVIRADSYLKNFASDRSHMKDSSGNWREPPPSYPCIETGDSKMNLNDFISMDPEVGWGAVYSLPEFVHRFSSQNY
;
A
#
# COMPACT_ATOMS: atom_id res chain seq x y z
N GLN A 1 -49.03 2.29 -46.64
CA GLN A 1 -48.42 3.10 -47.71
C GLN A 1 -47.45 4.08 -47.06
N LEU A 2 -46.20 4.08 -47.53
CA LEU A 2 -45.12 4.97 -47.12
C LEU A 2 -45.36 6.38 -47.65
N SER A 3 -45.03 7.41 -46.86
CA SER A 3 -44.75 8.76 -47.35
C SER A 3 -43.57 9.35 -46.58
N SER A 4 -42.55 9.72 -47.34
CA SER A 4 -41.20 10.12 -46.97
C SER A 4 -41.00 11.65 -46.91
N PHE A 5 -39.81 12.04 -46.40
CA PHE A 5 -39.04 13.31 -46.51
C PHE A 5 -38.93 14.17 -45.23
N PRO A 6 -37.85 14.99 -45.06
CA PRO A 6 -36.43 14.82 -45.46
C PRO A 6 -35.41 15.15 -44.33
N ALA A 7 -34.13 14.83 -44.56
CA ALA A 7 -32.99 15.09 -43.66
C ALA A 7 -32.32 16.47 -43.88
N PRO A 8 -31.65 17.06 -42.86
CA PRO A 8 -30.94 18.34 -42.97
C PRO A 8 -29.46 18.22 -43.42
N PRO A 9 -28.84 19.31 -43.93
CA PRO A 9 -27.57 19.28 -44.65
C PRO A 9 -26.30 19.36 -43.77
N SER A 10 -25.24 18.74 -44.31
CA SER A 10 -23.86 18.71 -43.84
C SER A 10 -23.10 20.03 -44.05
N ARG A 11 -22.35 20.49 -43.02
CA ARG A 11 -21.39 21.61 -43.12
C ARG A 11 -19.95 21.09 -43.23
N ASN A 12 -19.25 21.59 -44.25
CA ASN A 12 -17.80 21.44 -44.46
C ASN A 12 -17.01 22.50 -43.67
N LEU A 13 -15.87 22.13 -43.09
CA LEU A 13 -14.83 23.04 -42.58
C LEU A 13 -13.46 22.66 -43.21
N PRO A 14 -12.57 23.65 -43.49
CA PRO A 14 -11.31 23.46 -44.22
C PRO A 14 -10.10 23.08 -43.32
N PRO A 15 -8.91 22.78 -43.88
CA PRO A 15 -7.90 21.93 -43.24
C PRO A 15 -6.70 22.66 -42.58
N ALA A 16 -6.04 21.89 -41.68
CA ALA A 16 -4.62 21.81 -41.31
C ALA A 16 -3.82 23.04 -40.81
N SER A 17 -3.11 22.87 -39.67
CA SER A 17 -1.64 23.03 -39.63
C SER A 17 -1.01 22.40 -38.37
N ARG A 18 0.18 21.81 -38.56
CA ARG A 18 1.14 21.34 -37.54
C ARG A 18 2.05 22.51 -37.14
N ALA A 19 2.31 22.69 -35.84
CA ALA A 19 3.56 23.25 -35.28
C ALA A 19 3.54 22.97 -33.76
N SER A 20 4.42 22.10 -33.25
CA SER A 20 5.78 22.36 -32.75
C SER A 20 5.84 23.05 -31.40
N ALA A 21 6.56 22.40 -30.49
CA ALA A 21 6.91 22.83 -29.15
C ALA A 21 7.83 24.06 -29.13
N ARG A 22 7.88 24.68 -27.95
CA ARG A 22 8.71 25.80 -27.48
C ARG A 22 8.14 27.16 -27.80
N ASP A 23 7.60 27.81 -26.78
CA ASP A 23 8.16 29.08 -26.29
C ASP A 23 7.52 29.50 -24.96
N LEU A 24 8.32 30.24 -24.19
CA LEU A 24 7.99 31.02 -22.98
C LEU A 24 8.04 30.29 -21.63
N ALA A 25 9.28 30.08 -21.19
CA ALA A 25 9.64 30.24 -19.79
C ALA A 25 9.72 31.74 -19.46
N LEU A 26 9.11 32.20 -18.36
CA LEU A 26 9.60 33.36 -17.60
C LEU A 26 8.94 33.47 -16.21
N SER A 27 9.81 33.38 -15.20
CA SER A 27 9.85 34.17 -13.96
C SER A 27 8.66 34.15 -13.00
N ALA A 28 8.88 33.61 -11.80
CA ALA A 28 9.17 34.44 -10.63
C ALA A 28 9.34 33.54 -9.38
N ALA A 29 10.57 33.47 -8.89
CA ALA A 29 10.87 32.95 -7.56
C ALA A 29 10.43 33.97 -6.50
N ARG A 30 9.71 33.51 -5.48
CA ARG A 30 9.56 34.24 -4.21
C ARG A 30 9.62 33.23 -3.07
N ALA A 31 10.71 33.27 -2.33
CA ALA A 31 10.87 32.50 -1.10
C ALA A 31 10.00 33.09 0.03
N PRO A 32 9.48 32.25 0.94
CA PRO A 32 9.20 32.66 2.30
C PRO A 32 10.06 31.89 3.33
N PRO A 33 10.10 32.37 4.58
CA PRO A 33 11.29 32.35 5.42
C PRO A 33 11.35 31.16 6.39
N THR A 34 12.56 30.94 6.89
CA THR A 34 12.91 30.11 8.05
C THR A 34 12.05 30.45 9.27
N LEU A 35 11.48 29.44 9.92
CA LEU A 35 10.84 29.54 11.24
C LEU A 35 11.69 28.88 12.35
N PRO A 36 11.59 29.39 13.58
CA PRO A 36 12.57 29.16 14.64
C PRO A 36 12.29 27.90 15.47
N GLN A 37 13.34 27.34 16.05
CA GLN A 37 13.27 26.34 17.13
C GLN A 37 12.81 26.97 18.44
N ALA A 38 11.96 26.27 19.19
CA ALA A 38 11.89 26.21 20.67
C ALA A 38 10.79 25.19 21.09
N PRO A 39 10.60 24.90 22.39
CA PRO A 39 11.45 24.11 23.28
C PRO A 39 10.69 22.89 23.86
N SER A 40 11.41 21.98 24.54
CA SER A 40 10.79 20.89 25.32
C SER A 40 9.97 21.44 26.50
N PRO A 41 8.87 20.77 26.89
CA PRO A 41 8.79 20.31 28.27
C PRO A 41 8.19 18.90 28.44
N GLY A 42 8.62 18.25 29.51
CA GLY A 42 8.13 16.93 29.94
C GLY A 42 6.70 16.97 30.49
N GLY A 43 6.06 15.81 30.41
CA GLY A 43 4.75 15.52 30.99
C GLY A 43 4.40 14.08 30.66
N THR A 44 4.41 13.22 31.68
CA THR A 44 4.12 11.79 31.64
C THR A 44 2.76 11.48 31.04
N THR A 45 2.73 10.74 29.92
CA THR A 45 1.62 9.88 29.52
C THR A 45 2.21 8.60 28.95
N ASP A 46 1.72 7.45 29.42
CA ASP A 46 2.05 6.15 28.86
C ASP A 46 1.64 6.12 27.39
N SER A 47 2.63 6.16 26.51
CA SER A 47 2.50 5.85 25.10
C SER A 47 3.69 4.98 24.75
N LEU A 48 3.51 3.68 24.98
CA LEU A 48 4.49 2.67 24.59
C LEU A 48 4.50 2.60 23.06
N VAL A 49 5.58 3.17 22.54
CA VAL A 49 6.01 3.24 21.15
C VAL A 49 5.88 1.88 20.48
N LEU A 50 4.95 1.76 19.52
CA LEU A 50 5.06 0.78 18.45
C LEU A 50 6.40 1.04 17.73
N LEU A 51 7.29 0.05 17.74
CA LEU A 51 8.53 0.12 16.98
C LEU A 51 8.19 0.37 15.51
N PRO A 52 8.89 1.31 14.84
CA PRO A 52 8.58 1.67 13.48
C PRO A 52 9.05 0.55 12.55
N VAL A 53 8.11 -0.15 11.93
CA VAL A 53 8.37 -0.71 10.60
C VAL A 53 8.35 0.48 9.63
N ARG A 54 9.49 1.16 9.52
CA ARG A 54 9.69 2.16 8.46
C ARG A 54 10.17 1.44 7.18
N PRO A 55 9.53 1.67 6.02
CA PRO A 55 9.92 1.08 4.76
C PRO A 55 10.95 1.97 4.07
N ALA A 56 12.07 1.39 3.65
CA ALA A 56 12.87 1.88 2.53
C ALA A 56 13.92 0.82 2.18
N ASN A 57 13.85 0.29 0.96
CA ASN A 57 14.93 -0.43 0.30
C ASN A 57 15.68 -1.47 1.17
N GLN A 58 15.15 -2.68 1.30
CA GLN A 58 15.95 -3.91 1.20
C GLN A 58 15.08 -5.16 1.30
N ARG A 59 15.55 -6.19 0.62
CA ARG A 59 15.08 -7.58 0.56
C ARG A 59 14.39 -8.05 1.85
N CYS A 60 13.29 -8.78 1.70
CA CYS A 60 12.71 -9.61 2.76
C CYS A 60 13.80 -10.46 3.42
N VAL A 61 14.17 -10.13 4.66
CA VAL A 61 15.02 -10.97 5.51
C VAL A 61 14.14 -11.57 6.60
N TRP A 62 13.47 -12.67 6.24
CA TRP A 62 13.04 -13.68 7.21
C TRP A 62 13.80 -14.95 6.84
N CYS A 63 15.06 -15.05 7.30
CA CYS A 63 15.86 -16.27 7.50
C CYS A 63 17.35 -15.91 7.73
N ALA A 64 17.79 -15.90 8.98
CA ALA A 64 19.19 -16.18 9.37
C ALA A 64 19.30 -16.42 10.89
N GLY A 65 19.04 -17.64 11.33
CA GLY A 65 19.77 -18.26 12.44
C GLY A 65 20.48 -19.48 11.83
N SER A 66 21.70 -19.89 12.16
CA SER A 66 22.50 -19.71 13.38
C SER A 66 23.95 -20.07 13.02
N SER A 67 24.96 -19.44 13.62
CA SER A 67 26.26 -20.08 13.95
C SER A 67 27.16 -19.13 14.77
N SER A 68 27.30 -19.52 16.03
CA SER A 68 28.43 -19.43 16.96
C SER A 68 29.65 -18.51 16.74
N GLU A 69 29.99 -17.85 17.86
CA GLU A 69 31.31 -17.76 18.50
C GLU A 69 32.20 -16.50 18.39
N ALA A 70 32.50 -15.98 19.61
CA ALA A 70 33.79 -15.47 20.11
C ALA A 70 34.36 -14.16 19.50
N SER A 71 35.06 -13.26 20.20
CA SER A 71 35.42 -12.99 21.61
C SER A 71 36.30 -11.72 21.60
N ARG A 72 36.37 -10.99 22.74
CA ARG A 72 37.45 -10.07 23.22
C ARG A 72 37.63 -8.71 22.51
N ARG A 73 37.49 -7.55 23.19
CA ARG A 73 38.21 -6.89 24.32
C ARG A 73 39.35 -5.95 23.87
N GLY A 74 39.30 -4.71 24.39
CA GLY A 74 40.45 -3.84 24.77
C GLY A 74 40.75 -2.70 23.77
N ARG A 75 40.61 -1.41 24.08
CA ARG A 75 41.17 -0.49 25.11
C ARG A 75 42.24 0.46 24.51
N SER A 76 41.99 1.76 24.71
CA SER A 76 42.91 2.91 24.98
C SER A 76 43.92 3.41 23.92
N GLY A 77 43.91 4.74 23.68
CA GLY A 77 44.91 5.55 22.92
C GLY A 77 46.22 5.81 23.70
N PRO A 78 46.91 7.00 23.66
CA PRO A 78 46.66 8.28 22.96
C PRO A 78 47.95 8.99 22.38
N TYR A 79 47.85 10.30 22.05
CA TYR A 79 48.88 11.34 21.73
C TYR A 79 49.55 11.32 20.33
N ALA A 80 50.06 12.41 19.75
CA ALA A 80 49.81 13.85 19.61
C ALA A 80 51.00 14.41 18.81
N SER A 81 50.80 15.25 17.77
CA SER A 81 51.68 16.39 17.37
C SER A 81 51.41 16.84 15.91
N GLY A 82 51.30 18.16 15.70
CA GLY A 82 51.41 18.83 14.38
C GLY A 82 52.88 19.10 14.00
N PRO A 83 53.23 19.98 13.02
CA PRO A 83 52.45 21.03 12.35
C PRO A 83 52.59 21.09 10.79
N TYR A 84 51.84 22.03 10.17
CA TYR A 84 51.79 22.43 8.74
C TYR A 84 53.13 22.97 8.17
N PRO A 85 53.36 22.95 6.83
CA PRO A 85 52.88 24.00 5.91
C PRO A 85 52.35 23.50 4.52
N GLY A 86 51.54 24.33 3.85
CA GLY A 86 51.05 24.14 2.46
C GLY A 86 52.16 24.29 1.39
N PRO A 87 51.87 24.33 0.05
CA PRO A 87 50.67 24.90 -0.58
C PRO A 87 50.07 24.11 -1.78
N SER A 88 48.87 24.56 -2.22
CA SER A 88 48.30 24.59 -3.59
C SER A 88 48.68 23.49 -4.59
N TRP A 89 47.70 22.79 -5.19
CA TRP A 89 47.43 22.79 -6.64
C TRP A 89 46.18 21.95 -6.98
N LYS A 90 45.57 22.33 -8.10
CA LYS A 90 44.29 21.92 -8.67
C LYS A 90 44.22 20.42 -9.02
N GLY A 91 43.04 19.83 -8.89
CA GLY A 91 42.72 18.53 -9.50
C GLY A 91 41.39 17.95 -9.05
N THR A 92 40.34 18.12 -9.86
CA THR A 92 39.10 17.33 -9.76
C THR A 92 39.36 15.83 -9.87
N PRO A 93 38.63 15.01 -9.13
CA PRO A 93 38.05 13.81 -9.73
C PRO A 93 36.54 13.71 -9.51
N ARG A 94 35.92 13.11 -10.52
CA ARG A 94 34.48 12.83 -10.68
C ARG A 94 33.93 12.02 -9.50
N SER A 95 32.75 12.43 -9.01
CA SER A 95 31.89 11.56 -8.21
C SER A 95 30.78 10.97 -9.10
N PRO A 96 30.45 9.67 -8.93
CA PRO A 96 29.56 8.94 -9.81
C PRO A 96 28.10 9.36 -9.65
N GLN A 97 27.38 9.51 -10.76
CA GLN A 97 25.93 9.70 -10.77
C GLN A 97 25.19 8.39 -10.43
N PRO A 98 24.12 8.42 -9.63
CA PRO A 98 23.18 7.30 -9.60
C PRO A 98 22.24 7.37 -10.83
N PRO A 99 21.89 6.23 -11.45
CA PRO A 99 20.99 6.22 -12.59
C PRO A 99 19.54 6.44 -12.12
N THR A 100 18.95 7.58 -12.49
CA THR A 100 17.50 7.80 -12.42
C THR A 100 16.86 7.37 -13.73
N THR A 101 16.40 6.12 -13.80
CA THR A 101 15.47 5.68 -14.84
C THR A 101 14.30 4.92 -14.23
N SER A 102 13.42 5.61 -13.52
CA SER A 102 12.07 5.07 -13.27
C SER A 102 11.17 5.47 -14.45
N ARG A 103 11.06 4.54 -15.40
CA ARG A 103 10.09 4.58 -16.50
C ARG A 103 8.67 4.67 -15.91
N PRO A 104 7.75 5.49 -16.43
CA PRO A 104 6.36 5.45 -15.98
C PRO A 104 5.77 4.07 -16.30
N ALA A 105 5.07 3.47 -15.33
CA ALA A 105 4.33 2.23 -15.54
C ALA A 105 3.29 2.44 -16.67
N PRO A 106 3.10 1.46 -17.58
CA PRO A 106 2.08 1.55 -18.61
C PRO A 106 0.69 1.66 -17.95
N ARG A 107 -0.22 2.38 -18.60
CA ARG A 107 -1.63 2.43 -18.21
C ARG A 107 -2.17 1.00 -18.03
N GLY A 108 -2.60 0.66 -16.82
CA GLY A 108 -3.38 -0.54 -16.52
C GLY A 108 -2.62 -1.74 -15.93
N THR A 109 -1.39 -1.59 -15.41
CA THR A 109 -0.76 -2.68 -14.65
C THR A 109 -1.45 -2.82 -13.28
N PRO A 110 -2.04 -3.99 -12.95
CA PRO A 110 -2.44 -4.29 -11.58
C PRO A 110 -1.21 -4.15 -10.69
N VAL A 111 -1.33 -3.36 -9.62
CA VAL A 111 -0.31 -3.30 -8.58
C VAL A 111 -0.36 -4.64 -7.81
N SER A 112 0.75 -5.08 -7.21
CA SER A 112 0.92 -6.42 -6.63
C SER A 112 -0.14 -6.81 -5.59
N THR A 113 -1.12 -7.61 -5.97
CA THR A 113 -2.21 -8.00 -5.07
C THR A 113 -1.87 -9.18 -4.15
N THR A 114 -0.90 -10.00 -4.52
CA THR A 114 -0.48 -11.18 -3.75
C THR A 114 0.35 -10.83 -2.54
N ALA A 115 1.18 -9.79 -2.64
CA ALA A 115 1.91 -9.28 -1.49
C ALA A 115 0.92 -8.87 -0.40
N ALA A 116 -0.12 -8.08 -0.73
CA ALA A 116 -1.13 -7.68 0.23
C ALA A 116 -1.82 -8.87 0.92
N THR A 117 -2.23 -9.90 0.17
CA THR A 117 -2.93 -11.06 0.75
C THR A 117 -2.08 -11.82 1.76
N GLU A 118 -0.85 -12.18 1.38
CA GLU A 118 0.06 -12.94 2.23
C GLU A 118 0.67 -12.07 3.34
N ASN A 119 0.86 -10.77 3.10
CA ASN A 119 1.30 -9.83 4.12
C ASN A 119 0.28 -9.71 5.26
N ILE A 120 -1.01 -9.57 4.93
CA ILE A 120 -2.07 -9.55 5.95
C ILE A 120 -2.18 -10.90 6.66
N TRP A 121 -1.98 -12.02 5.95
CA TRP A 121 -1.91 -13.33 6.61
C TRP A 121 -0.76 -13.40 7.61
N LYS A 122 0.42 -12.90 7.23
CA LYS A 122 1.59 -12.82 8.11
C LYS A 122 1.39 -11.88 9.29
N LEU A 123 0.65 -10.79 9.12
CA LEU A 123 0.27 -9.91 10.22
C LEU A 123 -0.69 -10.62 11.19
N CYS A 124 -1.68 -11.36 10.69
CA CYS A 124 -2.53 -12.20 11.53
C CYS A 124 -1.72 -13.28 12.27
N GLU A 125 -0.76 -13.94 11.61
CA GLU A 125 0.12 -14.94 12.22
C GLU A 125 0.97 -14.30 13.32
N TYR A 126 1.51 -13.10 13.06
CA TYR A 126 2.24 -12.34 14.07
C TYR A 126 1.38 -12.05 15.29
N ILE A 127 0.17 -11.50 15.11
CA ILE A 127 -0.75 -11.20 16.21
C ILE A 127 -1.11 -12.46 17.00
N LYS A 128 -1.41 -13.57 16.31
CA LYS A 128 -1.70 -14.85 16.97
C LYS A 128 -0.57 -15.33 17.88
N ASN A 129 0.67 -15.07 17.50
CA ASN A 129 1.87 -15.52 18.21
C ASN A 129 2.36 -14.51 19.27
N HIS A 130 1.65 -13.40 19.49
CA HIS A 130 2.00 -12.37 20.46
C HIS A 130 0.78 -11.98 21.31
N ASP A 131 0.95 -11.87 22.63
CA ASP A 131 -0.15 -11.60 23.56
C ASP A 131 -0.58 -10.10 23.62
N GLN A 132 -0.40 -9.35 22.53
CA GLN A 132 -0.69 -7.92 22.53
C GLN A 132 -2.21 -7.64 22.37
N TYR A 133 -2.88 -8.38 21.49
CA TYR A 133 -4.32 -8.24 21.23
C TYR A 133 -4.97 -9.62 20.99
N PRO A 134 -6.21 -9.85 21.42
CA PRO A 134 -6.96 -11.05 21.05
C PRO A 134 -7.11 -11.15 19.52
N LEU A 135 -6.83 -12.32 18.95
CA LEU A 135 -6.93 -12.53 17.51
C LEU A 135 -8.36 -12.32 16.98
N GLU A 136 -9.36 -12.52 17.84
CA GLU A 136 -10.78 -12.36 17.56
C GLU A 136 -11.19 -10.90 17.35
N GLU A 137 -10.36 -9.94 17.77
CA GLU A 137 -10.53 -8.52 17.49
C GLU A 137 -10.01 -8.13 16.10
N CYS A 138 -9.33 -9.03 15.40
CA CYS A 138 -8.71 -8.77 14.12
C CYS A 138 -9.46 -9.45 12.97
N TYR A 139 -9.46 -8.78 11.82
CA TYR A 139 -10.15 -9.23 10.61
C TYR A 139 -9.27 -8.97 9.39
N ALA A 140 -9.17 -9.95 8.49
CA ALA A 140 -8.72 -9.71 7.14
C ALA A 140 -9.89 -9.14 6.32
N VAL A 141 -9.67 -8.03 5.64
CA VAL A 141 -10.68 -7.36 4.82
C VAL A 141 -10.23 -7.39 3.37
N PHE A 142 -10.90 -8.23 2.57
CA PHE A 142 -10.75 -8.23 1.12
C PHE A 142 -11.66 -7.18 0.52
N ILE A 143 -11.12 -6.38 -0.38
CA ILE A 143 -11.80 -5.28 -1.04
C ILE A 143 -11.79 -5.62 -2.52
N SER A 144 -12.96 -5.75 -3.13
CA SER A 144 -13.09 -5.97 -4.58
C SER A 144 -14.51 -5.60 -5.03
N ASN A 145 -14.85 -5.98 -6.26
CA ASN A 145 -16.20 -5.98 -6.81
C ASN A 145 -16.32 -7.00 -7.94
N GLU A 146 -17.49 -7.12 -8.55
CA GLU A 146 -17.78 -8.07 -9.63
C GLU A 146 -16.89 -7.85 -10.86
N ARG A 147 -16.42 -6.61 -11.05
CA ARG A 147 -15.57 -6.23 -12.17
C ARG A 147 -14.09 -6.34 -11.86
N LYS A 148 -13.70 -6.60 -10.62
CA LYS A 148 -12.32 -6.54 -10.15
C LYS A 148 -11.66 -5.24 -10.61
N MET A 149 -12.32 -4.13 -10.33
CA MET A 149 -11.82 -2.79 -10.61
C MET A 149 -12.29 -1.86 -9.50
N ILE A 150 -11.47 -1.67 -8.49
CA ILE A 150 -11.78 -0.83 -7.34
C ILE A 150 -10.74 0.30 -7.20
N PRO A 151 -11.17 1.56 -7.06
CA PRO A 151 -10.27 2.66 -6.81
C PRO A 151 -9.94 2.73 -5.31
N ILE A 152 -8.65 2.82 -4.98
CA ILE A 152 -8.17 3.14 -3.63
C ILE A 152 -7.18 4.30 -3.73
N TRP A 153 -7.46 5.38 -3.01
CA TRP A 153 -6.60 6.55 -2.89
C TRP A 153 -5.51 6.35 -1.84
N LYS A 154 -4.55 7.27 -1.82
CA LYS A 154 -3.45 7.28 -0.85
C LYS A 154 -2.62 5.98 -0.87
N GLN A 155 -2.30 5.49 -2.06
CA GLN A 155 -1.50 4.27 -2.25
C GLN A 155 -0.07 4.58 -2.68
N GLN A 156 0.91 3.85 -2.16
CA GLN A 156 2.35 4.05 -2.42
C GLN A 156 2.72 3.90 -3.90
N ALA A 157 2.02 3.03 -4.64
CA ALA A 157 2.23 2.86 -6.07
C ALA A 157 1.87 4.10 -6.91
N ARG A 158 1.06 5.01 -6.35
CA ARG A 158 0.72 6.28 -6.97
C ARG A 158 0.60 7.40 -5.92
N PRO A 159 1.73 7.93 -5.44
CA PRO A 159 1.71 9.04 -4.50
C PRO A 159 1.07 10.28 -5.15
N GLY A 160 0.06 10.87 -4.49
CA GLY A 160 -0.71 12.00 -4.99
C GLY A 160 -2.22 11.81 -4.77
N ASP A 161 -3.03 12.58 -5.52
CA ASP A 161 -4.49 12.63 -5.32
C ASP A 161 -5.28 11.66 -6.21
N GLY A 162 -4.61 10.89 -7.06
CA GLY A 162 -5.25 9.89 -7.92
C GLY A 162 -5.35 8.52 -7.24
N PRO A 163 -6.37 7.71 -7.57
CA PRO A 163 -6.44 6.34 -7.06
C PRO A 163 -5.49 5.41 -7.83
N VAL A 164 -5.16 4.30 -7.20
CA VAL A 164 -4.76 3.05 -7.87
C VAL A 164 -6.02 2.24 -8.12
N ILE A 165 -6.13 1.64 -9.31
CA ILE A 165 -7.24 0.73 -9.64
C ILE A 165 -6.74 -0.70 -9.42
N TRP A 166 -7.31 -1.36 -8.42
CA TRP A 166 -6.95 -2.72 -8.04
C TRP A 166 -8.00 -3.71 -8.55
N ASP A 167 -7.57 -4.92 -8.87
CA ASP A 167 -8.46 -6.08 -9.05
C ASP A 167 -9.05 -6.54 -7.72
N TYR A 168 -8.21 -6.58 -6.69
CA TYR A 168 -8.63 -6.65 -5.29
C TYR A 168 -7.52 -6.06 -4.41
N HIS A 169 -7.84 -5.67 -3.18
CA HIS A 169 -6.85 -5.28 -2.18
C HIS A 169 -7.17 -5.96 -0.85
N VAL A 170 -6.18 -6.09 0.04
CA VAL A 170 -6.37 -6.71 1.35
C VAL A 170 -5.72 -5.87 2.44
N VAL A 171 -6.49 -5.59 3.48
CA VAL A 171 -6.03 -4.86 4.68
C VAL A 171 -6.39 -5.65 5.94
N LEU A 172 -5.72 -5.37 7.05
CA LEU A 172 -6.16 -5.84 8.37
C LEU A 172 -7.01 -4.76 9.04
N LEU A 173 -8.15 -5.14 9.57
CA LEU A 173 -8.98 -4.34 10.47
C LEU A 173 -8.81 -4.86 11.89
N HIS A 174 -8.47 -3.98 12.84
CA HIS A 174 -8.47 -4.27 14.27
C HIS A 174 -9.59 -3.48 14.93
N VAL A 175 -10.52 -4.15 15.60
CA VAL A 175 -11.61 -3.54 16.37
C VAL A 175 -11.25 -3.66 17.85
N SER A 176 -10.68 -2.60 18.41
CA SER A 176 -10.25 -2.57 19.81
C SER A 176 -11.44 -2.70 20.76
N SER A 177 -11.23 -3.34 21.91
CA SER A 177 -12.18 -3.38 23.01
C SER A 177 -12.67 -2.00 23.48
N GLY A 178 -11.90 -0.93 23.20
CA GLY A 178 -12.27 0.46 23.48
C GLY A 178 -13.25 1.09 22.48
N GLY A 179 -13.77 0.32 21.52
CA GLY A 179 -14.73 0.80 20.50
C GLY A 179 -14.09 1.57 19.34
N GLN A 180 -12.75 1.64 19.30
CA GLN A 180 -11.99 2.25 18.21
C GLN A 180 -11.53 1.19 17.21
N SER A 181 -11.65 1.50 15.93
CA SER A 181 -11.20 0.63 14.85
C SER A 181 -9.97 1.20 14.15
N PHE A 182 -9.06 0.32 13.72
CA PHE A 182 -7.83 0.68 13.02
C PHE A 182 -7.63 -0.17 11.77
N ILE A 183 -7.12 0.45 10.70
CA ILE A 183 -6.72 -0.22 9.45
C ILE A 183 -5.20 -0.32 9.39
N TYR A 184 -4.70 -1.51 9.09
CA TYR A 184 -3.31 -1.76 8.75
C TYR A 184 -3.26 -2.12 7.26
N ASP A 185 -2.83 -1.15 6.47
CA ASP A 185 -2.59 -1.29 5.03
C ASP A 185 -1.10 -1.01 4.77
N LEU A 186 -0.36 -2.00 4.28
CA LEU A 186 1.08 -1.84 4.00
C LEU A 186 1.35 -1.03 2.73
N ASP A 187 0.34 -0.88 1.87
CA ASP A 187 0.45 -0.18 0.59
C ASP A 187 -0.07 1.27 0.67
N THR A 188 -0.55 1.72 1.84
CA THR A 188 -1.02 3.10 2.04
C THR A 188 0.14 4.09 2.26
N VAL A 189 -0.12 5.37 1.96
CA VAL A 189 0.70 6.52 2.41
C VAL A 189 0.12 7.20 3.65
N LEU A 190 -1.05 6.76 4.13
CA LEU A 190 -1.61 7.16 5.41
C LEU A 190 -0.79 6.58 6.59
N PRO A 191 -1.04 6.99 7.84
CA PRO A 191 -0.38 6.38 9.00
C PRO A 191 -0.57 4.87 9.07
N PHE A 192 0.38 4.17 9.69
CA PHE A 192 0.32 2.73 9.94
C PHE A 192 0.51 2.45 11.44
N PRO A 193 -0.52 1.97 12.18
CA PRO A 193 -1.91 1.85 11.74
C PRO A 193 -2.59 3.20 11.48
N CYS A 194 -3.68 3.18 10.70
CA CYS A 194 -4.54 4.33 10.44
C CYS A 194 -5.85 4.20 11.23
N PRO A 195 -6.35 5.26 11.89
CA PRO A 195 -7.72 5.27 12.40
C PRO A 195 -8.73 4.95 11.29
N PHE A 196 -9.73 4.12 11.59
CA PHE A 196 -10.68 3.62 10.59
C PHE A 196 -11.39 4.73 9.83
N ASP A 197 -11.94 5.71 10.54
CA ASP A 197 -12.70 6.81 9.93
C ASP A 197 -11.81 7.63 8.98
N THR A 198 -10.57 7.92 9.37
CA THR A 198 -9.58 8.59 8.51
C THR A 198 -9.27 7.76 7.26
N TYR A 199 -9.08 6.45 7.40
CA TYR A 199 -8.79 5.58 6.26
C TYR A 199 -9.98 5.53 5.28
N VAL A 200 -11.21 5.43 5.79
CA VAL A 200 -12.42 5.47 4.98
C VAL A 200 -12.54 6.79 4.22
N GLU A 201 -12.39 7.92 4.91
CA GLU A 201 -12.53 9.24 4.30
C GLU A 201 -11.50 9.48 3.19
N ASP A 202 -10.23 9.17 3.46
CA ASP A 202 -9.13 9.55 2.57
C ASP A 202 -8.80 8.50 1.50
N ALA A 203 -8.84 7.21 1.84
CA ALA A 203 -8.46 6.12 0.94
C ALA A 203 -9.64 5.59 0.15
N PHE A 204 -10.81 5.46 0.78
CA PHE A 204 -12.01 4.95 0.13
C PHE A 204 -12.85 6.07 -0.50
N LYS A 205 -13.08 7.18 0.20
CA LYS A 205 -14.00 8.25 -0.21
C LYS A 205 -15.44 7.75 -0.41
N SER A 206 -16.34 8.61 -0.86
CA SER A 206 -17.73 8.22 -1.18
C SER A 206 -17.82 7.33 -2.43
N ASP A 207 -18.76 6.38 -2.41
CA ASP A 207 -19.18 5.62 -3.61
C ASP A 207 -20.25 6.35 -4.44
N GLU A 208 -20.79 7.46 -3.92
CA GLU A 208 -21.79 8.29 -4.63
C GLU A 208 -21.17 9.03 -5.82
N ASP A 209 -19.91 9.46 -5.68
CA ASP A 209 -19.16 10.18 -6.71
C ASP A 209 -18.49 9.26 -7.74
N ILE A 210 -18.71 7.94 -7.62
CA ILE A 210 -18.03 6.94 -8.44
C ILE A 210 -19.06 6.15 -9.26
N HIS A 211 -18.69 5.89 -10.53
CA HIS A 211 -19.51 5.07 -11.42
C HIS A 211 -19.78 3.68 -10.79
N PRO A 212 -21.02 3.14 -10.84
CA PRO A 212 -21.40 1.92 -10.11
C PRO A 212 -20.50 0.70 -10.30
N GLN A 213 -19.88 0.57 -11.48
CA GLN A 213 -18.96 -0.53 -11.79
C GLN A 213 -17.64 -0.52 -11.01
N PHE A 214 -17.30 0.60 -10.36
CA PHE A 214 -16.10 0.76 -9.55
C PHE A 214 -16.38 0.79 -8.04
N ARG A 215 -17.66 0.73 -7.64
CA ARG A 215 -18.03 0.75 -6.23
C ARG A 215 -17.44 -0.46 -5.50
N ARG A 216 -17.03 -0.25 -4.25
CA ARG A 216 -16.28 -1.26 -3.51
C ARG A 216 -17.22 -2.10 -2.66
N LYS A 217 -16.89 -3.38 -2.55
CA LYS A 217 -17.44 -4.31 -1.57
C LYS A 217 -16.31 -4.84 -0.68
N PHE A 218 -16.70 -5.23 0.52
CA PHE A 218 -15.77 -5.59 1.60
C PHE A 218 -16.15 -6.96 2.13
N ARG A 219 -15.33 -7.98 1.85
CA ARG A 219 -15.43 -9.25 2.55
C ARG A 219 -14.59 -9.18 3.82
N VAL A 220 -15.24 -9.31 4.95
CA VAL A 220 -14.62 -9.24 6.28
C VAL A 220 -14.58 -10.63 6.89
N ILE A 221 -13.38 -11.15 7.10
CA ILE A 221 -13.13 -12.49 7.64
C ILE A 221 -12.37 -12.32 8.95
N ARG A 222 -12.85 -12.92 10.05
CA ARG A 222 -12.08 -12.96 11.30
C ARG A 222 -10.70 -13.57 11.08
N ALA A 223 -9.68 -13.05 11.75
CA ALA A 223 -8.29 -13.43 11.54
C ALA A 223 -8.02 -14.91 11.85
N ASP A 224 -8.67 -15.49 12.87
CA ASP A 224 -8.61 -16.92 13.19
C ASP A 224 -9.13 -17.80 12.04
N SER A 225 -10.28 -17.41 11.46
CA SER A 225 -10.85 -18.07 10.27
C SER A 225 -9.95 -17.88 9.04
N TYR A 226 -9.36 -16.69 8.86
CA TYR A 226 -8.44 -16.43 7.76
C TYR A 226 -7.19 -17.32 7.84
N LEU A 227 -6.54 -17.39 9.00
CA LEU A 227 -5.37 -18.25 9.22
C LEU A 227 -5.69 -19.73 9.03
N LYS A 228 -6.90 -20.16 9.42
CA LYS A 228 -7.33 -21.56 9.30
C LYS A 228 -7.63 -21.98 7.86
N ASN A 229 -8.25 -21.10 7.07
CA ASN A 229 -8.89 -21.50 5.82
C ASN A 229 -8.19 -20.99 4.55
N PHE A 230 -7.37 -19.93 4.63
CA PHE A 230 -6.74 -19.35 3.45
C PHE A 230 -5.65 -20.24 2.84
N ALA A 231 -5.68 -20.39 1.52
CA ALA A 231 -4.65 -21.08 0.75
C ALA A 231 -4.39 -20.40 -0.61
N SER A 232 -3.12 -20.26 -0.96
CA SER A 232 -2.68 -19.69 -2.24
C SER A 232 -1.41 -20.39 -2.73
N ASP A 233 -1.51 -21.03 -3.89
CA ASP A 233 -0.37 -21.63 -4.60
C ASP A 233 0.42 -20.60 -5.43
N ARG A 234 0.00 -19.32 -5.38
CA ARG A 234 0.54 -18.17 -6.12
C ARG A 234 0.47 -18.31 -7.65
N SER A 235 -0.27 -19.29 -8.18
CA SER A 235 -0.38 -19.54 -9.63
C SER A 235 -0.87 -18.32 -10.42
N HIS A 236 -1.78 -17.53 -9.84
CA HIS A 236 -2.31 -16.31 -10.44
C HIS A 236 -1.26 -15.21 -10.69
N MET A 237 -0.09 -15.29 -10.03
CA MET A 237 1.04 -14.38 -10.24
C MET A 237 1.98 -14.80 -11.36
N LYS A 238 1.70 -15.92 -12.01
CA LYS A 238 2.42 -16.30 -13.21
C LYS A 238 1.74 -15.69 -14.44
N ASP A 239 2.54 -15.27 -15.40
CA ASP A 239 2.06 -14.93 -16.73
C ASP A 239 1.75 -16.22 -17.53
N SER A 240 1.25 -16.07 -18.76
CA SER A 240 0.94 -17.20 -19.64
C SER A 240 2.17 -18.02 -20.04
N SER A 241 3.38 -17.47 -19.87
CA SER A 241 4.65 -18.17 -20.12
C SER A 241 5.20 -18.83 -18.85
N GLY A 242 4.51 -18.72 -17.72
CA GLY A 242 4.94 -19.26 -16.42
C GLY A 242 5.92 -18.38 -15.66
N ASN A 243 6.25 -17.17 -16.15
CA ASN A 243 7.14 -16.25 -15.44
C ASN A 243 6.38 -15.52 -14.34
N TRP A 244 7.08 -15.23 -13.25
CA TRP A 244 6.55 -14.43 -12.17
C TRP A 244 6.36 -12.98 -12.58
N ARG A 245 5.13 -12.46 -12.43
CA ARG A 245 4.82 -11.04 -12.61
C ARG A 245 5.58 -10.18 -11.60
N GLU A 246 5.73 -10.71 -10.38
CA GLU A 246 6.57 -10.16 -9.33
C GLU A 246 7.27 -11.30 -8.55
N PRO A 247 8.47 -11.07 -8.00
CA PRO A 247 9.18 -12.07 -7.23
C PRO A 247 8.31 -12.61 -6.08
N PRO A 248 8.08 -13.93 -5.98
CA PRO A 248 7.28 -14.48 -4.90
C PRO A 248 8.02 -14.37 -3.57
N PRO A 249 7.29 -14.39 -2.43
CA PRO A 249 7.91 -14.50 -1.12
C PRO A 249 8.82 -15.74 -1.01
N SER A 250 9.88 -15.64 -0.20
CA SER A 250 10.88 -16.71 -0.03
C SER A 250 10.37 -17.89 0.81
N TYR A 251 9.31 -17.68 1.61
CA TYR A 251 8.68 -18.75 2.38
C TYR A 251 7.76 -19.61 1.49
N PRO A 252 7.54 -20.89 1.85
CA PRO A 252 6.61 -21.77 1.13
C PRO A 252 5.21 -21.16 0.98
N CYS A 253 4.48 -21.62 -0.04
CA CYS A 253 3.09 -21.21 -0.22
C CYS A 253 2.26 -21.51 1.04
N ILE A 254 1.30 -20.65 1.34
CA ILE A 254 0.34 -20.89 2.41
C ILE A 254 -0.70 -21.89 1.87
N GLU A 255 -0.78 -23.05 2.50
CA GLU A 255 -1.72 -24.12 2.15
C GLU A 255 -2.38 -24.68 3.41
N THR A 256 -3.55 -25.30 3.24
CA THR A 256 -4.27 -25.99 4.30
C THR A 256 -4.39 -27.48 3.97
N GLY A 257 -4.88 -28.28 4.92
CA GLY A 257 -5.19 -29.69 4.64
C GLY A 257 -6.26 -29.88 3.56
N ASP A 258 -7.14 -28.87 3.40
CA ASP A 258 -8.31 -28.94 2.53
C ASP A 258 -8.10 -28.29 1.16
N SER A 259 -7.16 -27.33 1.03
CA SER A 259 -6.91 -26.62 -0.21
C SER A 259 -5.48 -26.11 -0.35
N LYS A 260 -5.01 -26.07 -1.59
CA LYS A 260 -3.77 -25.38 -1.99
C LYS A 260 -4.02 -24.03 -2.63
N MET A 261 -5.24 -23.77 -3.08
CA MET A 261 -5.60 -22.54 -3.77
C MET A 261 -7.10 -22.31 -3.67
N ASN A 262 -7.51 -21.34 -2.86
CA ASN A 262 -8.89 -20.89 -2.72
C ASN A 262 -9.01 -19.36 -2.70
N LEU A 263 -7.96 -18.64 -3.10
CA LEU A 263 -7.92 -17.17 -3.13
C LEU A 263 -9.15 -16.55 -3.83
N ASN A 264 -9.65 -17.17 -4.90
CA ASN A 264 -10.82 -16.65 -5.62
C ASN A 264 -12.08 -16.59 -4.73
N ASP A 265 -12.22 -17.48 -3.75
CA ASP A 265 -13.36 -17.51 -2.84
C ASP A 265 -13.31 -16.34 -1.84
N PHE A 266 -12.11 -15.87 -1.52
CA PHE A 266 -11.89 -14.67 -0.70
C PHE A 266 -12.05 -13.37 -1.52
N ILE A 267 -11.61 -13.36 -2.78
CA ILE A 267 -11.80 -12.22 -3.69
C ILE A 267 -13.28 -12.05 -4.06
N SER A 268 -14.02 -13.16 -4.18
CA SER A 268 -15.44 -13.12 -4.50
C SER A 268 -16.20 -12.23 -3.52
N MET A 269 -17.09 -11.39 -4.06
CA MET A 269 -18.01 -10.55 -3.28
C MET A 269 -19.44 -11.10 -3.32
N ASP A 270 -19.60 -12.36 -3.71
CA ASP A 270 -20.83 -13.12 -3.56
C ASP A 270 -20.94 -13.62 -2.10
N PRO A 271 -21.99 -13.23 -1.35
CA PRO A 271 -22.16 -13.66 0.05
C PRO A 271 -22.34 -15.17 0.23
N GLU A 272 -22.75 -15.90 -0.83
CA GLU A 272 -22.92 -17.35 -0.78
C GLU A 272 -21.60 -18.12 -0.95
N VAL A 273 -20.50 -17.41 -1.25
CA VAL A 273 -19.17 -18.00 -1.49
C VAL A 273 -18.23 -17.66 -0.34
N GLY A 274 -17.33 -18.59 0.00
CA GLY A 274 -16.18 -18.35 0.86
C GLY A 274 -16.53 -18.19 2.34
N TRP A 275 -15.71 -17.40 3.05
CA TRP A 275 -15.81 -17.19 4.50
C TRP A 275 -16.06 -15.72 4.85
N GLY A 276 -16.55 -15.49 6.06
CA GLY A 276 -16.83 -14.15 6.56
C GLY A 276 -18.14 -13.58 6.01
N ALA A 277 -18.29 -12.26 6.05
CA ALA A 277 -19.46 -11.55 5.56
C ALA A 277 -19.05 -10.49 4.54
N VAL A 278 -19.90 -10.25 3.54
CA VAL A 278 -19.70 -9.24 2.51
C VAL A 278 -20.56 -8.02 2.81
N TYR A 279 -19.97 -6.83 2.70
CA TYR A 279 -20.62 -5.55 2.96
C TYR A 279 -20.44 -4.60 1.77
N SER A 280 -21.43 -3.75 1.54
CA SER A 280 -21.24 -2.50 0.79
C SER A 280 -20.44 -1.49 1.63
N LEU A 281 -19.95 -0.42 1.00
CA LEU A 281 -19.26 0.66 1.74
C LEU A 281 -20.11 1.24 2.88
N PRO A 282 -21.39 1.63 2.70
CA PRO A 282 -22.19 2.18 3.81
C PRO A 282 -22.37 1.20 4.96
N GLU A 283 -22.59 -0.08 4.67
CA GLU A 283 -22.74 -1.12 5.71
C GLU A 283 -21.43 -1.37 6.45
N PHE A 284 -20.30 -1.38 5.74
CA PHE A 284 -18.96 -1.52 6.32
C PHE A 284 -18.64 -0.34 7.25
N VAL A 285 -18.90 0.88 6.80
CA VAL A 285 -18.71 2.09 7.63
C VAL A 285 -19.61 2.07 8.85
N HIS A 286 -20.91 1.83 8.67
CA HIS A 286 -21.87 1.78 9.77
C HIS A 286 -21.47 0.76 10.87
N ARG A 287 -20.89 -0.37 10.46
CA ARG A 287 -20.52 -1.44 11.37
C ARG A 287 -19.24 -1.13 12.18
N PHE A 288 -18.26 -0.47 11.57
CA PHE A 288 -16.90 -0.40 12.12
C PHE A 288 -16.40 1.01 12.43
N SER A 289 -17.15 2.06 12.06
CA SER A 289 -16.85 3.43 12.46
C SER A 289 -16.90 3.59 13.98
N SER A 290 -16.17 4.57 14.49
CA SER A 290 -16.20 4.93 15.90
C SER A 290 -17.64 5.24 16.33
N GLN A 291 -18.18 4.47 17.28
CA GLN A 291 -19.45 4.81 17.90
C GLN A 291 -19.17 5.95 18.89
N ASN A 292 -19.32 7.20 18.45
CA ASN A 292 -19.32 8.35 19.35
C ASN A 292 -20.58 8.23 20.23
N TYR A 293 -20.43 7.62 21.41
CA TYR A 293 -21.38 7.74 22.51
C TYR A 293 -21.11 9.02 23.31
#